data_AF-A0A526XMU1-F1
#
_entry.id   AF-A0A526XMU1-F1
#
_cell.length_a   1.000
_cell.length_b   1.000
_cell.length_c   1.000
_cell.angle_alpha   90.00
_cell.angle_beta   90.00
_cell.angle_gamma   90.00
#
_symmetry.space_group_name_H-M   'P 1'
#
loop_
_entity.id
_entity.type
_entity.pdbx_description
1 polymer ?
#
loop_
_entity_poly.entity_id
_entity_poly.type
_entity_poly.pdbx_seq_one_letter_code
_entity_poly.pdbx_strand_id
1 'polypeptide(L)' 'VQLMQALPYILTVILLAGFIGKAIPPRAGGVPYVKER' A
#
# COMPACT_ATOMS: atom_id res chain seq x y z
N VAL A 1 3.57 -30.05 10.75
CA VAL A 1 2.38 -29.75 9.91
C VAL A 1 1.93 -28.27 9.92
N GLN A 2 2.58 -27.38 10.68
CA GLN A 2 2.24 -25.94 10.70
C GLN A 2 2.52 -25.17 9.39
N LEU A 3 3.54 -25.58 8.63
CA LEU A 3 3.94 -24.88 7.39
C LEU A 3 2.83 -24.83 6.33
N MET A 4 2.08 -25.92 6.18
CA MET A 4 1.00 -26.01 5.20
C MET A 4 -0.24 -25.20 5.62
N GLN A 5 -0.45 -25.02 6.92
CA GLN A 5 -1.54 -24.20 7.46
C GLN A 5 -1.27 -22.70 7.33
N ALA A 6 0.00 -22.29 7.34
CA ALA A 6 0.40 -20.89 7.15
C ALA A 6 0.46 -20.48 5.66
N LEU A 7 0.59 -21.45 4.74
CA LEU A 7 0.71 -21.21 3.30
C LEU A 7 -0.35 -20.24 2.73
N PRO A 8 -1.66 -20.36 3.05
CA PRO A 8 -2.68 -19.48 2.51
C PRO A 8 -2.50 -18.02 2.95
N TYR A 9 -2.12 -17.80 4.21
CA TYR A 9 -1.91 -16.45 4.77
C TYR A 9 -0.64 -15.79 4.24
N ILE A 10 0.43 -16.57 4.03
CA ILE A 10 1.66 -16.06 3.42
C ILE A 10 1.39 -15.60 1.98
N LEU A 11 0.61 -16.37 1.23
CA LEU A 11 0.22 -16.01 -0.14
C LEU A 11 -0.58 -14.70 -0.18
N THR A 12 -1.55 -14.50 0.72
CA THR A 12 -2.31 -13.23 0.75
C THR A 12 -1.42 -12.03 1.06
N VAL A 13 -0.47 -12.16 2.00
CA VAL A 13 0.48 -11.09 2.32
C VAL A 13 1.37 -10.77 1.12
N ILE A 14 1.89 -11.78 0.42
CA ILE A 14 2.71 -11.58 -0.79
C ILE A 14 1.90 -10.87 -1.88
N LEU A 15 0.65 -11.29 -2.10
CA LEU A 15 -0.24 -10.65 -3.07
C LEU A 15 -0.49 -9.20 -2.67
N LEU A 16 -0.95 -8.92 -1.44
CA LEU A 16 -1.17 -7.56 -0.96
C LEU A 16 0.10 -6.69 -1.09
N ALA A 17 1.25 -7.20 -0.66
CA ALA A 17 2.53 -6.48 -0.77
C ALA A 17 2.91 -6.21 -2.23
N GLY A 18 2.66 -7.15 -3.14
CA GLY A 18 2.90 -6.99 -4.57
C GLY A 18 1.91 -6.02 -5.25
N PHE A 19 0.64 -6.03 -4.85
CA PHE A 19 -0.43 -5.24 -5.47
C PHE A 19 -0.59 -3.83 -4.89
N ILE A 20 -0.27 -3.60 -3.62
CA ILE A 20 -0.42 -2.27 -2.97
C ILE A 20 0.62 -1.27 -3.49
N GLY A 21 1.72 -1.74 -4.09
CA GLY A 21 2.69 -0.90 -4.82
C GLY A 21 3.36 0.17 -3.94
N LYS A 22 4.00 1.16 -4.58
CA LYS A 22 4.53 2.34 -3.87
C LYS A 22 3.38 3.24 -3.45
N ALA A 23 3.36 3.64 -2.19
CA ALA A 23 2.51 4.75 -1.73
C ALA A 23 2.87 6.01 -2.53
N ILE A 24 2.03 6.38 -3.50
CA ILE A 24 2.18 7.62 -4.27
C ILE A 24 1.56 8.73 -3.42
N PRO A 25 2.35 9.65 -2.86
CA PRO A 25 1.80 10.77 -2.10
C PRO A 25 0.97 11.68 -3.03
N PRO A 26 -0.05 12.38 -2.49
CA PRO A 26 -0.86 13.28 -3.29
C PRO A 26 0.00 14.42 -3.84
N ARG A 27 -0.18 14.76 -5.12
CA ARG A 27 0.53 15.88 -5.80
C ARG A 27 0.34 17.23 -5.09
N ALA A 28 -0.79 17.42 -4.41
CA ALA A 28 -1.08 18.61 -3.62
C ALA A 28 -0.27 18.69 -2.30
N GLY A 29 0.41 17.62 -1.87
CA GLY A 29 1.24 17.65 -0.66
C GLY A 29 2.46 18.57 -0.75
N GLY A 30 2.89 18.94 -1.97
CA GLY A 30 3.98 19.88 -2.20
C GLY A 30 3.55 21.23 -2.76
N VAL A 31 2.26 21.43 -3.05
CA VAL A 31 1.75 22.70 -3.60
C VAL A 31 1.10 23.47 -2.45
N PRO A 32 1.63 24.65 -2.08
CA PRO A 32 1.02 25.46 -1.03
C PRO A 32 -0.39 25.89 -1.44
N TYR A 33 -1.35 25.77 -0.52
CA TYR A 33 -2.71 26.23 -0.72
C TYR A 33 -2.75 27.76 -0.81
N VAL A 34 -3.24 28.29 -1.92
CA VAL A 34 -3.44 29.74 -2.13
C VAL A 34 -4.92 30.04 -1.90
N LYS A 35 -5.21 30.97 -0.97
CA LYS A 35 -6.56 31.49 -0.78
C LYS A 35 -6.84 32.57 -1.83
N GLU A 36 -7.94 32.43 -2.58
CA GLU A 36 -8.48 33.50 -3.42
C GLU A 36 -9.22 34.53 -2.54
N ARG A 37 -9.10 35.82 -2.89
CA ARG A 37 -9.55 36.97 -2.10
C ARG A 37 -11.02 37.29 -2.34
#